data_AF-A0A2T1EH01-F1
#
_entry.id   AF-A0A2T1EH01-F1
#
_cell.length_a   1.000
_cell.length_b   1.000
_cell.length_c   1.000
_cell.angle_alpha   90.00
_cell.angle_beta   90.00
_cell.angle_gamma   90.00
#
_symmetry.space_group_name_H-M   'P 1'
#
loop_
_entity.id
_entity.type
_entity.pdbx_description
1 polymer ?
#
loop_
_entity_poly.entity_id
_entity_poly.type
_entity_poly.pdbx_seq_one_letter_code
_entity_poly.pdbx_strand_id
1 'polypeptide(L)'
;MIHLNAEMQSKLDIYPKNNQKYTRCLIRKTEIALNGRPEELVRQMFIHYLIKESGLLANKINIKIESNNHDIEIYRRERNHNFKPHQAPLIIVEVKRENTNLPNHYPQIKRYLKNARCNLGILYNYHQIILFTKIVNELDNFEDKHLRNFQDVENLILTEGNDIDSNLVEFEKAENGNFESFTYLVKKYGKYTTNTIVFKLKNQQLKTKGAFFNVQGNKVYYDPCGQFADKQQFFERQHFEKLVSITY
;
A
#
# COMPACT_ATOMS: atom_id res chain seq x y z
N MET A 1 34.27 -3.77 -4.27
CA MET A 1 33.00 -3.45 -4.94
C MET A 1 32.38 -4.78 -5.35
N ILE A 2 31.29 -5.22 -4.71
CA ILE A 2 30.64 -6.49 -5.06
C ILE A 2 29.78 -6.22 -6.30
N HIS A 3 30.09 -6.88 -7.41
CA HIS A 3 29.27 -6.80 -8.61
C HIS A 3 27.92 -7.45 -8.35
N LEU A 4 26.81 -6.78 -8.72
CA LEU A 4 25.43 -7.26 -8.58
C LEU A 4 25.28 -8.75 -8.93
N ASN A 5 25.91 -9.19 -10.03
CA ASN A 5 25.88 -10.58 -10.50
C ASN A 5 26.45 -11.61 -9.51
N ALA A 6 27.48 -11.25 -8.72
CA ALA A 6 28.08 -12.17 -7.76
C ALA A 6 27.20 -12.31 -6.51
N GLU A 7 26.67 -11.20 -6.00
CA GLU A 7 25.77 -11.20 -4.85
C GLU A 7 24.43 -11.89 -5.18
N MET A 8 23.93 -11.68 -6.40
CA MET A 8 22.74 -12.38 -6.87
C MET A 8 22.90 -13.90 -6.87
N GLN A 9 24.06 -14.41 -7.30
CA GLN A 9 24.29 -15.85 -7.34
C GLN A 9 24.29 -16.50 -5.96
N SER A 10 24.60 -15.75 -4.90
CA SER A 10 24.53 -16.27 -3.54
C SER A 10 23.16 -16.09 -2.89
N LYS A 11 22.38 -15.07 -3.29
CA LYS A 11 21.11 -14.72 -2.64
C LYS A 11 19.86 -15.22 -3.35
N LEU A 12 19.93 -15.47 -4.65
CA LEU A 12 18.78 -15.92 -5.43
C LEU A 12 18.95 -17.37 -5.87
N ASP A 13 17.85 -18.12 -5.87
CA ASP A 13 17.81 -19.47 -6.43
C ASP A 13 17.90 -19.38 -7.96
N ILE A 14 19.12 -19.41 -8.49
CA ILE A 14 19.39 -19.32 -9.93
C ILE A 14 19.62 -20.72 -10.50
N TYR A 15 18.90 -21.06 -11.56
CA TYR A 15 19.02 -22.36 -12.23
C TYR A 15 19.02 -22.22 -13.77
N PRO A 16 19.68 -23.14 -14.48
CA PRO A 16 19.68 -23.16 -15.94
C PRO A 16 18.41 -23.82 -16.50
N LYS A 17 17.88 -23.29 -17.60
CA LYS A 17 16.77 -23.87 -18.40
C LYS A 17 16.91 -23.36 -19.83
N ASN A 18 16.82 -24.23 -20.84
CA ASN A 18 16.91 -23.84 -22.26
C ASN A 18 18.10 -22.92 -22.60
N ASN A 19 19.30 -23.24 -22.11
CA ASN A 19 20.52 -22.43 -22.27
C ASN A 19 20.45 -20.99 -21.73
N GLN A 20 19.48 -20.69 -20.87
CA GLN A 20 19.35 -19.41 -20.18
C GLN A 20 19.32 -19.63 -18.66
N LYS A 21 19.68 -18.60 -17.90
CA LYS A 21 19.57 -18.60 -16.44
C LYS A 21 18.24 -17.99 -16.02
N TYR A 22 17.59 -18.65 -15.08
CA TYR A 22 16.32 -18.22 -14.51
C TYR A 22 16.42 -18.09 -13.00
N THR A 23 15.54 -17.27 -12.44
CA THR A 23 15.20 -17.30 -11.03
C THR A 23 13.69 -17.23 -10.85
N ARG A 24 13.21 -17.42 -9.62
CA ARG A 24 11.80 -17.28 -9.28
C ARG A 24 11.58 -15.95 -8.56
N CYS A 25 10.64 -15.14 -9.07
CA CYS A 25 10.23 -13.90 -8.44
C CYS A 25 9.87 -14.13 -6.96
N LEU A 26 10.52 -13.41 -6.05
CA LEU A 26 10.35 -13.59 -4.61
C LEU A 26 8.91 -13.34 -4.14
N ILE A 27 8.19 -12.43 -4.82
CA ILE A 27 6.79 -12.09 -4.52
C ILE A 27 5.82 -12.94 -5.35
N ARG A 28 5.86 -12.85 -6.68
CA ARG A 28 4.88 -13.49 -7.59
C ARG A 28 5.03 -15.00 -7.72
N LYS A 29 6.19 -15.55 -7.33
CA LYS A 29 6.52 -16.96 -7.53
C LYS A 29 6.47 -17.39 -9.00
N THR A 30 6.69 -16.47 -9.94
CA THR A 30 6.81 -16.74 -11.39
C THR A 30 8.27 -16.85 -11.80
N GLU A 31 8.57 -17.62 -12.85
CA GLU A 31 9.92 -17.71 -13.41
C GLU A 31 10.30 -16.41 -14.15
N ILE A 32 11.56 -16.01 -14.02
CA ILE A 32 12.12 -14.80 -14.62
C ILE A 32 13.45 -15.15 -15.27
N ALA A 33 13.57 -14.87 -16.57
CA ALA A 33 14.84 -14.96 -17.28
C ALA A 33 15.78 -13.82 -16.83
N LEU A 34 17.01 -14.16 -16.44
CA LEU A 34 18.01 -13.19 -15.99
C LEU A 34 18.66 -12.46 -17.16
N ASN A 35 18.79 -13.14 -18.30
CA ASN A 35 19.43 -12.63 -19.51
C ASN A 35 18.45 -11.70 -20.24
N GLY A 36 18.42 -10.42 -19.87
CA GLY A 36 17.64 -9.40 -20.57
C GLY A 36 16.79 -8.48 -19.69
N ARG A 37 16.81 -8.64 -18.36
CA ARG A 37 16.01 -7.82 -17.42
C ARG A 37 16.83 -7.24 -16.27
N PRO A 38 17.81 -6.36 -16.54
CA PRO A 38 18.72 -5.83 -15.52
C PRO A 38 17.99 -5.08 -14.37
N GLU A 39 16.87 -4.40 -14.65
CA GLU A 39 16.08 -3.73 -13.60
C GLU A 39 15.38 -4.72 -12.69
N GLU A 40 14.90 -5.84 -13.24
CA GLU A 40 14.28 -6.90 -12.45
C GLU A 40 15.27 -7.51 -11.46
N LEU A 41 16.55 -7.59 -11.84
CA LEU A 41 17.61 -8.09 -10.96
C LEU A 41 17.78 -7.19 -9.75
N VAL A 42 17.92 -5.89 -9.98
CA VAL A 42 18.01 -4.88 -8.91
C VAL A 42 16.76 -4.92 -8.03
N ARG A 43 15.58 -5.09 -8.63
CA ARG A 43 14.30 -5.20 -7.92
C ARG A 43 14.26 -6.43 -7.01
N GLN A 44 14.67 -7.60 -7.51
CA GLN A 44 14.72 -8.83 -6.70
C GLN A 44 15.72 -8.70 -5.55
N MET A 45 16.85 -8.02 -5.74
CA MET A 45 17.81 -7.77 -4.65
C MET A 45 17.23 -6.86 -3.56
N PHE A 46 16.55 -5.78 -3.96
CA PHE A 46 15.86 -4.90 -3.01
C PHE A 46 14.81 -5.68 -2.20
N ILE A 47 14.01 -6.50 -2.87
CA ILE A 47 12.99 -7.34 -2.22
C ILE A 47 13.63 -8.39 -1.31
N HIS A 48 14.72 -9.04 -1.75
CA HIS A 48 15.45 -10.02 -0.96
C HIS A 48 15.87 -9.41 0.38
N TYR A 49 16.45 -8.21 0.34
CA TYR A 49 16.80 -7.50 1.57
C TYR A 49 15.56 -7.33 2.48
N LEU A 50 14.46 -6.80 1.95
CA LEU A 50 13.27 -6.50 2.74
C LEU A 50 12.60 -7.72 3.39
N ILE A 51 12.62 -8.89 2.75
CA ILE A 51 11.84 -10.05 3.22
C ILE A 51 12.69 -11.22 3.74
N LYS A 52 13.98 -11.26 3.44
CA LYS A 52 14.89 -12.36 3.84
C LYS A 52 15.99 -11.90 4.79
N GLU A 53 16.53 -10.69 4.61
CA GLU A 53 17.64 -10.19 5.42
C GLU A 53 17.16 -9.33 6.58
N SER A 54 16.15 -8.48 6.35
CA SER A 54 15.48 -7.76 7.42
C SER A 54 14.65 -8.75 8.24
N GLY A 55 15.18 -9.13 9.41
CA GLY A 55 14.48 -9.99 10.36
C GLY A 55 13.18 -9.37 10.92
N LEU A 56 13.00 -8.05 10.79
CA LEU A 56 11.88 -7.32 11.39
C LEU A 56 10.74 -7.06 10.41
N LEU A 57 11.01 -6.93 9.11
CA LEU A 57 10.02 -6.43 8.16
C LEU A 57 9.10 -7.50 7.57
N ALA A 58 9.57 -8.73 7.37
CA ALA A 58 8.80 -9.78 6.69
C ALA A 58 7.39 -9.99 7.29
N ASN A 59 7.23 -9.75 8.59
CA ASN A 59 5.96 -9.88 9.30
C ASN A 59 5.19 -8.56 9.51
N LYS A 60 5.73 -7.42 9.06
CA LYS A 60 5.17 -6.08 9.29
C LYS A 60 4.67 -5.40 8.02
N ILE A 61 5.17 -5.82 6.85
CA ILE A 61 4.79 -5.21 5.57
C ILE A 61 4.09 -6.19 4.65
N ASN A 62 3.39 -5.63 3.67
CA ASN A 62 2.96 -6.31 2.45
C ASN A 62 3.61 -5.62 1.25
N ILE A 63 4.05 -6.39 0.26
CA ILE A 63 4.74 -5.87 -0.92
C ILE A 63 3.91 -6.23 -2.15
N LYS A 64 3.59 -5.21 -2.97
CA LYS A 64 3.10 -5.41 -4.34
C LYS A 64 4.20 -5.02 -5.31
N ILE A 65 4.29 -5.71 -6.44
CA ILE A 65 5.23 -5.39 -7.51
C ILE A 65 4.48 -5.16 -8.82
N GLU A 66 4.98 -4.24 -9.64
CA GLU A 66 4.38 -3.88 -10.94
C GLU A 66 2.89 -3.50 -10.83
N SER A 67 2.51 -2.90 -9.69
CA SER A 67 1.15 -2.44 -9.38
C SER A 67 1.03 -0.96 -9.72
N ASN A 68 -0.04 -0.54 -10.40
CA ASN A 68 -0.27 0.85 -10.78
C ASN A 68 0.89 1.51 -11.59
N ASN A 69 1.64 0.72 -12.35
CA ASN A 69 2.88 1.13 -13.05
C ASN A 69 4.06 1.50 -12.12
N HIS A 70 4.01 1.14 -10.84
CA HIS A 70 5.10 1.25 -9.89
C HIS A 70 5.88 -0.06 -9.83
N ASP A 71 7.21 0.01 -9.68
CA ASP A 71 8.03 -1.20 -9.57
C ASP A 71 7.75 -1.97 -8.29
N ILE A 72 7.71 -1.27 -7.15
CA ILE A 72 7.39 -1.84 -5.83
C ILE A 72 6.52 -0.86 -5.05
N GLU A 73 5.42 -1.37 -4.48
CA GLU A 73 4.63 -0.66 -3.47
C GLU A 73 4.74 -1.42 -2.15
N ILE A 74 5.14 -0.70 -1.09
CA ILE A 74 5.22 -1.24 0.27
C ILE A 74 4.00 -0.74 1.03
N TYR A 75 3.29 -1.66 1.69
CA TYR A 75 2.13 -1.38 2.52
C TYR A 75 2.36 -1.91 3.94
N ARG A 76 1.61 -1.36 4.90
CA ARG A 76 1.48 -2.00 6.21
C ARG A 76 0.80 -3.36 6.03
N ARG A 77 1.24 -4.37 6.79
CA ARG A 77 0.58 -5.67 6.77
C ARG A 77 -0.83 -5.52 7.33
N GLU A 78 -1.78 -6.16 6.65
CA GLU A 78 -3.18 -6.19 7.07
C GLU A 78 -3.29 -6.85 8.45
N ARG A 79 -4.01 -6.18 9.37
CA ARG A 79 -4.27 -6.71 10.72
C ARG A 79 -5.68 -7.24 10.89
N ASN A 80 -6.63 -6.76 10.09
CA ASN A 80 -8.04 -7.14 10.17
C ASN A 80 -8.60 -7.37 8.76
N HIS A 81 -9.18 -8.56 8.52
CA HIS A 81 -9.70 -8.92 7.20
C HIS A 81 -10.98 -8.14 6.80
N ASN A 82 -11.72 -7.64 7.78
CA ASN A 82 -12.92 -6.83 7.58
C ASN A 82 -12.61 -5.33 7.43
N PHE A 83 -11.38 -4.90 7.72
CA PHE A 83 -10.95 -3.52 7.57
C PHE A 83 -9.76 -3.41 6.62
N LYS A 84 -10.08 -3.27 5.34
CA LYS A 84 -9.14 -3.17 4.23
C LYS A 84 -9.54 -2.02 3.29
N PRO A 85 -9.70 -0.78 3.79
CA PRO A 85 -10.02 0.34 2.91
C PRO A 85 -8.89 0.56 1.90
N HIS A 86 -9.21 1.20 0.79
CA HIS A 86 -8.22 1.69 -0.15
C HIS A 86 -7.29 2.67 0.56
N GLN A 87 -6.00 2.36 0.56
CA GLN A 87 -4.95 3.16 1.17
C GLN A 87 -3.83 3.41 0.16
N ALA A 88 -3.20 4.58 0.27
CA ALA A 88 -1.95 4.85 -0.43
C ALA A 88 -0.86 3.88 0.07
N PRO A 89 0.13 3.52 -0.78
CA PRO A 89 1.32 2.83 -0.31
C PRO A 89 2.00 3.62 0.83
N LEU A 90 2.63 2.89 1.75
CA LEU A 90 3.54 3.46 2.73
C LEU A 90 4.73 4.11 2.03
N ILE A 91 5.33 3.36 1.11
CA ILE A 91 6.46 3.78 0.28
C ILE A 91 6.26 3.23 -1.13
N ILE A 92 6.56 4.06 -2.13
CA ILE A 92 6.75 3.61 -3.51
C ILE A 92 8.25 3.51 -3.78
N VAL A 93 8.71 2.39 -4.35
CA VAL A 93 10.10 2.24 -4.79
C VAL A 93 10.13 2.14 -6.30
N GLU A 94 10.90 3.02 -6.93
CA GLU A 94 11.24 2.98 -8.34
C GLU A 94 12.67 2.45 -8.50
N VAL A 95 12.84 1.46 -9.37
CA VAL A 95 14.08 0.75 -9.56
C VAL A 95 14.65 1.06 -10.95
N LYS A 96 15.97 1.23 -11.02
CA LYS A 96 16.71 1.41 -12.27
C LYS A 96 17.86 0.42 -12.38
N ARG A 97 18.44 0.33 -13.57
CA ARG A 97 19.62 -0.50 -13.85
C ARG A 97 20.80 0.04 -13.04
N GLU A 98 21.73 -0.84 -12.71
CA GLU A 98 22.93 -0.55 -11.92
C GLU A 98 23.70 0.69 -12.41
N ASN A 99 23.83 0.84 -13.72
CA ASN A 99 24.60 1.93 -14.35
C ASN A 99 23.76 3.20 -14.64
N THR A 100 22.51 3.25 -14.20
CA THR A 100 21.63 4.39 -14.48
C THR A 100 21.94 5.58 -13.57
N ASN A 101 22.04 6.78 -14.16
CA ASN A 101 22.08 8.04 -13.43
C ASN A 101 20.71 8.37 -12.82
N LEU A 102 20.55 8.17 -11.51
CA LEU A 102 19.25 8.33 -10.82
C LEU A 102 18.61 9.72 -10.94
N PRO A 103 19.34 10.86 -10.84
CA PRO A 103 18.80 12.21 -11.06
C PRO A 103 17.88 12.38 -12.27
N ASN A 104 18.18 11.69 -13.38
CA ASN A 104 17.36 11.76 -14.61
C ASN A 104 15.94 11.21 -14.41
N HIS A 105 15.69 10.46 -13.33
CA HIS A 105 14.41 9.81 -13.02
C HIS A 105 13.64 10.46 -11.87
N TYR A 106 14.14 11.57 -11.32
CA TYR A 106 13.43 12.34 -10.28
C TYR A 106 12.00 12.75 -10.68
N PRO A 107 11.74 13.23 -11.92
CA PRO A 107 10.38 13.58 -12.32
C PRO A 107 9.42 12.38 -12.31
N GLN A 108 9.93 11.18 -12.62
CA GLN A 108 9.13 9.97 -12.68
C GLN A 108 8.63 9.58 -11.29
N ILE A 109 9.54 9.50 -10.30
CA ILE A 109 9.15 9.12 -8.93
C ILE A 109 8.27 10.18 -8.27
N LYS A 110 8.57 11.48 -8.43
CA LYS A 110 7.72 12.56 -7.90
C LYS A 110 6.29 12.49 -8.46
N ARG A 111 6.14 12.17 -9.75
CA ARG A 111 4.82 11.95 -10.39
C ARG A 111 4.07 10.78 -9.77
N TYR A 112 4.75 9.66 -9.50
CA TYR A 112 4.14 8.48 -8.85
C TYR A 112 3.66 8.81 -7.44
N LEU A 113 4.50 9.48 -6.64
CA LEU A 113 4.15 9.90 -5.28
C LEU A 113 2.93 10.81 -5.26
N LYS A 114 2.88 11.81 -6.16
CA LYS A 114 1.72 12.70 -6.32
C LYS A 114 0.45 11.95 -6.67
N ASN A 115 0.50 11.11 -7.71
CA ASN A 115 -0.68 10.40 -8.21
C ASN A 115 -1.23 9.39 -7.20
N ALA A 116 -0.34 8.69 -6.49
CA ALA A 116 -0.71 7.73 -5.47
C ALA A 116 -1.04 8.37 -4.11
N ARG A 117 -0.83 9.69 -3.97
CA ARG A 117 -0.87 10.41 -2.68
C ARG A 117 0.02 9.76 -1.62
N CYS A 118 1.18 9.26 -2.04
CA CYS A 118 2.17 8.64 -1.18
C CYS A 118 3.18 9.70 -0.73
N ASN A 119 3.53 9.70 0.56
CA ASN A 119 4.41 10.71 1.13
C ASN A 119 5.89 10.37 0.97
N LEU A 120 6.22 9.11 0.69
CA LEU A 120 7.58 8.60 0.69
C LEU A 120 7.88 7.80 -0.57
N GLY A 121 9.00 8.13 -1.20
CA GLY A 121 9.51 7.39 -2.35
C GLY A 121 10.96 7.00 -2.19
N ILE A 122 11.35 5.86 -2.76
CA ILE A 122 12.76 5.49 -2.91
C ILE A 122 13.07 5.30 -4.38
N LEU A 123 14.14 5.94 -4.85
CA LEU A 123 14.73 5.68 -6.14
C LEU A 123 16.02 4.89 -5.94
N TYR A 124 16.11 3.73 -6.59
CA TYR A 124 17.15 2.73 -6.31
C TYR A 124 17.78 2.14 -7.58
N ASN A 125 19.10 2.03 -7.62
CA ASN A 125 19.83 1.38 -8.73
C ASN A 125 20.90 0.40 -8.24
N TYR A 126 20.67 -0.30 -7.13
CA TYR A 126 21.67 -1.14 -6.47
C TYR A 126 22.74 -0.38 -5.68
N HIS A 127 23.40 0.61 -6.30
CA HIS A 127 24.50 1.35 -5.68
C HIS A 127 24.06 2.55 -4.86
N GLN A 128 22.95 3.18 -5.24
CA GLN A 128 22.45 4.40 -4.63
C GLN A 128 21.00 4.19 -4.19
N ILE A 129 20.68 4.73 -3.02
CA ILE A 129 19.33 4.79 -2.46
C ILE A 129 19.02 6.26 -2.22
N ILE A 130 18.04 6.80 -2.94
CA ILE A 130 17.61 8.20 -2.80
C ILE A 130 16.19 8.19 -2.26
N LEU A 131 16.02 8.73 -1.05
CA LEU A 131 14.74 8.92 -0.39
C LEU A 131 14.13 10.25 -0.85
N PHE A 132 12.83 10.23 -1.16
CA PHE A 132 11.99 11.39 -1.37
C PHE A 132 10.98 11.48 -0.24
N THR A 133 10.92 12.63 0.43
CA THR A 133 9.96 12.89 1.51
C THR A 133 9.10 14.08 1.14
N LYS A 134 7.78 13.96 1.31
CA LYS A 134 6.86 15.07 1.08
C LYS A 134 7.11 16.18 2.09
N ILE A 135 7.28 17.40 1.61
CA ILE A 135 7.44 18.58 2.47
C ILE A 135 6.07 18.93 3.07
N VAL A 136 6.02 19.05 4.40
CA VAL A 136 4.79 19.41 5.12
C VAL A 136 4.41 20.85 4.73
N ASN A 137 3.12 21.06 4.42
CA ASN A 137 2.53 22.33 3.98
C ASN A 137 2.87 22.82 2.57
N GLU A 138 3.61 22.04 1.78
CA GLU A 138 3.80 22.33 0.36
C GLU A 138 3.02 21.34 -0.50
N LEU A 139 2.15 21.85 -1.37
CA LEU A 139 1.41 21.03 -2.32
C LEU A 139 2.38 20.43 -3.33
N ASP A 140 2.54 19.10 -3.27
CA ASP A 140 3.25 18.27 -4.24
C ASP A 140 4.76 18.49 -4.36
N ASN A 141 5.40 19.07 -3.33
CA ASN A 141 6.85 19.19 -3.25
C ASN A 141 7.47 18.09 -2.38
N PHE A 142 8.66 17.66 -2.81
CA PHE A 142 9.43 16.61 -2.17
C PHE A 142 10.89 17.03 -2.04
N GLU A 143 11.43 16.87 -0.85
CA GLU A 143 12.87 16.93 -0.59
C GLU A 143 13.49 15.55 -0.87
N ASP A 144 14.76 15.53 -1.30
CA ASP A 144 15.50 14.30 -1.52
C ASP A 144 16.76 14.20 -0.67
N LYS A 145 17.05 12.97 -0.23
CA LYS A 145 18.20 12.65 0.61
C LYS A 145 18.79 11.30 0.21
N HIS A 146 20.11 11.24 0.09
CA HIS A 146 20.81 9.97 -0.06
C HIS A 146 20.82 9.17 1.25
N LEU A 147 20.34 7.94 1.19
CA LEU A 147 20.48 6.97 2.28
C LEU A 147 21.80 6.23 2.13
N ARG A 148 22.43 5.87 3.26
CA ARG A 148 23.77 5.28 3.26
C ARG A 148 23.75 3.79 3.01
N ASN A 149 22.69 3.13 3.47
CA ASN A 149 22.55 1.69 3.42
C ASN A 149 21.07 1.30 3.57
N PHE A 150 20.82 0.00 3.49
CA PHE A 150 19.48 -0.55 3.64
C PHE A 150 18.94 -0.53 5.08
N GLN A 151 19.79 -0.42 6.11
CA GLN A 151 19.33 -0.26 7.50
C GLN A 151 18.53 1.05 7.65
N ASP A 152 18.93 2.10 6.95
CA ASP A 152 18.18 3.37 6.90
C ASP A 152 16.78 3.16 6.29
N VAL A 153 16.66 2.33 5.26
CA VAL A 153 15.37 1.97 4.63
C VAL A 153 14.51 1.17 5.60
N GLU A 154 15.10 0.20 6.32
CA GLU A 154 14.38 -0.57 7.32
C GLU A 154 13.84 0.32 8.45
N ASN A 155 14.67 1.21 8.98
CA ASN A 155 14.28 2.14 10.04
C ASN A 155 13.16 3.08 9.57
N LEU A 156 13.21 3.54 8.32
CA LEU A 156 12.14 4.33 7.72
C LEU A 156 10.82 3.55 7.69
N ILE A 157 10.83 2.33 7.13
CA ILE A 157 9.63 1.47 7.05
C ILE A 157 9.06 1.18 8.44
N LEU A 158 9.92 0.91 9.42
CA LEU A 158 9.50 0.64 10.79
C LEU A 158 8.89 1.87 11.47
N THR A 159 9.48 3.05 11.28
CA THR A 159 8.97 4.31 11.85
C THR A 159 7.58 4.60 11.29
N GLU A 160 7.45 4.57 9.97
CA GLU A 160 6.20 4.85 9.27
C GLU A 160 5.16 3.73 9.44
N GLY A 161 5.61 2.51 9.72
CA GLY A 161 4.76 1.34 9.97
C GLY A 161 4.26 1.22 11.41
N ASN A 162 4.89 1.93 12.36
CA ASN A 162 4.61 1.80 13.80
C ASN A 162 3.52 2.72 14.32
N ASP A 163 3.02 3.67 13.53
CA ASP A 163 1.90 4.50 13.97
C ASP A 163 0.69 3.64 14.29
N ILE A 164 0.07 3.93 15.43
CA ILE A 164 -1.26 3.41 15.79
C ILE A 164 -2.18 3.76 14.63
N ASP A 165 -2.72 2.73 13.97
CA ASP A 165 -3.71 2.93 12.92
C ASP A 165 -5.00 3.41 13.59
N SER A 166 -5.10 4.74 13.75
CA SER A 166 -6.26 5.40 14.34
C SER A 166 -7.55 5.01 13.63
N ASN A 167 -7.50 4.67 12.33
CA ASN A 167 -8.69 4.23 11.61
C ASN A 167 -9.11 2.82 11.98
N LEU A 168 -8.16 1.93 12.25
CA LEU A 168 -8.45 0.59 12.77
C LEU A 168 -9.08 0.67 14.17
N VAL A 169 -8.57 1.55 15.03
CA VAL A 169 -9.17 1.81 16.36
C VAL A 169 -10.60 2.33 16.23
N GLU A 170 -10.84 3.29 15.33
CA GLU A 170 -12.21 3.76 15.07
C GLU A 170 -13.08 2.65 14.44
N PHE A 171 -12.50 1.77 13.62
CA PHE A 171 -13.22 0.62 13.07
C PHE A 171 -13.68 -0.34 14.17
N GLU A 172 -12.80 -0.71 15.10
CA GLU A 172 -13.12 -1.58 16.24
C GLU A 172 -14.22 -0.97 17.11
N LYS A 173 -14.19 0.34 17.36
CA LYS A 173 -15.28 1.04 18.07
C LYS A 173 -16.60 0.94 17.30
N ALA A 174 -16.58 1.19 15.99
CA ALA A 174 -17.77 1.14 15.14
C ALA A 174 -18.35 -0.28 14.99
N GLU A 175 -17.49 -1.31 14.99
CA GLU A 175 -17.87 -2.72 15.01
C GLU A 175 -18.59 -3.10 16.31
N ASN A 176 -18.27 -2.41 17.40
CA ASN A 176 -18.96 -2.49 18.69
C ASN A 176 -20.14 -1.50 18.83
N GLY A 177 -20.62 -0.93 17.72
CA GLY A 177 -21.82 -0.10 17.68
C GLY A 177 -21.61 1.39 17.98
N ASN A 178 -20.37 1.86 18.07
CA ASN A 178 -20.10 3.29 18.20
C ASN A 178 -20.46 4.04 16.89
N PHE A 179 -21.50 4.89 16.97
CA PHE A 179 -22.00 5.61 15.80
C PHE A 179 -21.07 6.75 15.36
N GLU A 180 -20.44 7.46 16.29
CA GLU A 180 -19.50 8.53 15.99
C GLU A 180 -18.32 8.01 15.16
N SER A 181 -17.70 6.91 15.60
CA SER A 181 -16.64 6.22 14.87
C SER A 181 -17.11 5.74 13.50
N PHE A 182 -18.33 5.21 13.40
CA PHE A 182 -18.92 4.87 12.11
C PHE A 182 -19.04 6.09 11.19
N THR A 183 -19.59 7.21 11.68
CA THR A 183 -19.74 8.44 10.87
C THR A 183 -18.39 9.02 10.44
N TYR A 184 -17.37 8.95 11.29
CA TYR A 184 -15.99 9.30 10.96
C TYR A 184 -15.48 8.48 9.78
N LEU A 185 -15.63 7.15 9.84
CA LEU A 185 -15.14 6.24 8.81
C LEU A 185 -15.90 6.39 7.49
N VAL A 186 -17.23 6.53 7.49
CA VAL A 186 -17.99 6.70 6.24
C VAL A 186 -17.71 8.05 5.58
N LYS A 187 -17.45 9.12 6.36
CA LYS A 187 -17.00 10.40 5.79
C LYS A 187 -15.65 10.26 5.09
N LYS A 188 -14.76 9.43 5.64
CA LYS A 188 -13.42 9.20 5.11
C LYS A 188 -13.40 8.26 3.91
N TYR A 189 -14.11 7.13 3.99
CA TYR A 189 -14.02 6.04 3.02
C TYR A 189 -15.27 5.84 2.16
N GLY A 190 -16.43 6.34 2.60
CA GLY A 190 -17.73 6.07 1.99
C GLY A 190 -18.19 7.11 0.97
N LYS A 191 -17.44 8.19 0.75
CA LYS A 191 -17.83 9.26 -0.19
C LYS A 191 -17.91 8.79 -1.65
N TYR A 192 -17.14 7.77 -2.02
CA TYR A 192 -17.04 7.24 -3.38
C TYR A 192 -17.22 5.71 -3.37
N THR A 193 -17.39 5.12 -4.55
CA THR A 193 -17.52 3.66 -4.74
C THR A 193 -16.22 2.88 -4.59
N THR A 194 -15.11 3.58 -4.34
CA THR A 194 -13.80 2.96 -4.12
C THR A 194 -13.86 1.93 -3.00
N ASN A 195 -14.61 2.19 -1.93
CA ASN A 195 -14.76 1.23 -0.83
C ASN A 195 -16.20 0.73 -0.76
N THR A 196 -16.36 -0.55 -0.48
CA THR A 196 -17.63 -1.14 -0.05
C THR A 196 -17.73 -1.09 1.46
N ILE A 197 -18.81 -0.50 1.99
CA ILE A 197 -19.06 -0.46 3.43
C ILE A 197 -20.25 -1.36 3.75
N VAL A 198 -20.04 -2.32 4.63
CA VAL A 198 -21.06 -3.25 5.11
C VAL A 198 -21.39 -2.90 6.56
N PHE A 199 -22.67 -2.72 6.86
CA PHE A 199 -23.15 -2.39 8.21
C PHE A 199 -24.45 -3.13 8.52
N LYS A 200 -24.86 -3.10 9.79
CA LYS A 200 -26.11 -3.70 10.25
C LYS A 200 -26.97 -2.67 10.99
N LEU A 201 -28.27 -2.74 10.75
CA LEU A 201 -29.29 -1.93 11.42
C LEU A 201 -30.11 -2.82 12.35
N LYS A 202 -30.52 -2.31 13.52
CA LYS A 202 -31.20 -3.09 14.58
C LYS A 202 -32.49 -3.77 14.11
N ASN A 203 -33.21 -3.14 13.19
CA ASN A 203 -34.50 -3.61 12.69
C ASN A 203 -34.39 -4.42 11.38
N GLN A 204 -33.17 -4.77 10.97
CA GLN A 204 -32.92 -5.54 9.75
C GLN A 204 -32.18 -6.84 10.09
N GLN A 205 -32.68 -7.96 9.57
CA GLN A 205 -32.01 -9.25 9.73
C GLN A 205 -30.74 -9.34 8.88
N LEU A 206 -30.78 -8.79 7.67
CA LEU A 206 -29.68 -8.84 6.72
C LEU A 206 -28.72 -7.65 6.90
N LYS A 207 -27.46 -7.89 6.54
CA LYS A 207 -26.44 -6.84 6.46
C LYS A 207 -26.69 -5.98 5.22
N THR A 208 -26.42 -4.69 5.35
CA THR A 208 -26.60 -3.71 4.28
C THR A 208 -25.24 -3.33 3.71
N LYS A 209 -25.16 -3.26 2.38
CA LYS A 209 -23.99 -2.78 1.64
C LYS A 209 -24.30 -1.42 1.06
N GLY A 210 -23.48 -0.42 1.36
CA GLY A 210 -23.69 0.94 0.88
C GLY A 210 -22.44 1.53 0.22
N ALA A 211 -22.68 2.57 -0.58
CA ALA A 211 -21.71 3.51 -1.12
C ALA A 211 -22.29 4.94 -1.10
N PHE A 212 -21.50 5.94 -1.52
CA PHE A 212 -21.92 7.35 -1.61
C PHE A 212 -22.56 7.90 -0.33
N PHE A 213 -21.94 7.59 0.80
CA PHE A 213 -22.45 7.99 2.11
C PHE A 213 -22.42 9.50 2.28
N ASN A 214 -23.50 10.03 2.86
CA ASN A 214 -23.58 11.41 3.32
C ASN A 214 -24.14 11.45 4.75
N VAL A 215 -23.52 12.23 5.62
CA VAL A 215 -23.92 12.33 7.04
C VAL A 215 -24.45 13.73 7.31
N GLN A 216 -25.72 13.83 7.74
CA GLN A 216 -26.36 15.09 8.10
C GLN A 216 -26.95 14.99 9.50
N GLY A 217 -26.30 15.60 10.48
CA GLY A 217 -26.68 15.47 11.89
C GLY A 217 -26.73 14.00 12.32
N ASN A 218 -27.91 13.54 12.73
CA ASN A 218 -28.14 12.17 13.19
C ASN A 218 -28.57 11.18 12.07
N LYS A 219 -28.58 11.62 10.81
CA LYS A 219 -28.97 10.80 9.65
C LYS A 219 -27.77 10.44 8.79
N VAL A 220 -27.77 9.21 8.32
CA VAL A 220 -26.79 8.70 7.35
C VAL A 220 -27.54 8.26 6.11
N TYR A 221 -27.23 8.91 5.00
CA TYR A 221 -27.73 8.60 3.67
C TYR A 221 -26.70 7.75 2.92
N TYR A 222 -27.16 6.82 2.08
CA TYR A 222 -26.29 5.94 1.30
C TYR A 222 -27.04 5.34 0.12
N ASP A 223 -26.27 4.92 -0.89
CA ASP A 223 -26.78 4.21 -2.05
C ASP A 223 -26.52 2.71 -1.86
N PRO A 224 -27.55 1.84 -1.94
CA PRO A 224 -27.37 0.40 -1.80
C PRO A 224 -26.51 -0.18 -2.94
N CYS A 225 -25.49 -0.96 -2.61
CA CYS A 225 -24.67 -1.62 -3.64
C CYS A 225 -25.42 -2.78 -4.30
N GLY A 226 -25.35 -2.89 -5.64
CA GLY A 226 -25.88 -4.03 -6.39
C GLY A 226 -27.38 -3.97 -6.70
N GLN A 227 -28.04 -2.86 -6.35
CA GLN A 227 -29.41 -2.57 -6.78
C GLN A 227 -29.36 -1.32 -7.67
N PHE A 228 -30.07 -1.36 -8.80
CA PHE A 228 -30.43 -0.15 -9.55
C PHE A 228 -31.49 0.60 -8.73
N ALA A 229 -31.10 1.13 -7.57
CA ALA A 229 -31.99 1.85 -6.71
C ALA A 229 -32.11 3.27 -7.24
N ASP A 230 -33.29 3.62 -7.77
CA ASP A 230 -33.60 4.98 -8.22
C ASP A 230 -33.59 6.03 -7.08
N LYS A 231 -33.44 5.59 -5.81
CA LYS A 231 -33.50 6.46 -4.63
C LYS A 231 -32.47 6.06 -3.57
N GLN A 232 -31.75 7.07 -3.11
CA GLN A 232 -30.88 7.03 -1.93
C GLN A 232 -31.66 6.58 -0.69
N GLN A 233 -31.08 5.70 0.12
CA GLN A 233 -31.65 5.25 1.39
C GLN A 233 -31.06 6.03 2.56
N PHE A 234 -31.70 6.00 3.72
CA PHE A 234 -31.16 6.58 4.94
C PHE A 234 -31.55 5.80 6.19
N PHE A 235 -30.79 6.02 7.26
CA PHE A 235 -31.16 5.60 8.61
C PHE A 235 -30.75 6.65 9.64
N GLU A 236 -31.40 6.63 10.80
CA GLU A 236 -31.05 7.51 11.92
C GLU A 236 -30.15 6.80 12.92
N ARG A 237 -29.35 7.57 13.67
CA ARG A 237 -28.41 7.09 14.69
C ARG A 237 -28.94 5.96 15.56
N GLN A 238 -30.16 6.05 16.08
CA GLN A 238 -30.71 5.03 17.00
C GLN A 238 -30.91 3.65 16.35
N HIS A 239 -30.98 3.59 15.01
CA HIS A 239 -31.16 2.37 14.23
C HIS A 239 -29.84 1.67 13.90
N PHE A 240 -28.70 2.36 14.05
CA PHE A 240 -27.39 1.75 13.83
C PHE A 240 -27.14 0.65 14.87
N GLU A 241 -26.78 -0.55 14.39
CA GLU A 241 -26.35 -1.64 15.28
C GLU A 241 -24.83 -1.69 15.33
N LYS A 242 -24.17 -1.84 14.17
CA LYS A 242 -22.71 -1.92 14.06
C LYS A 242 -22.21 -1.82 12.63
N LEU A 243 -20.94 -1.44 12.51
CA LEU A 243 -20.16 -1.63 11.30
C LEU A 243 -19.74 -3.10 11.19
N VAL A 244 -19.70 -3.64 9.97
CA VAL A 244 -19.27 -5.03 9.71
C VAL A 244 -17.96 -5.05 8.96
N SER A 245 -17.82 -4.25 7.89
CA SER A 245 -16.58 -4.19 7.13
C SER A 245 -16.46 -2.92 6.30
N ILE A 246 -15.21 -2.56 5.99
CA ILE A 246 -14.85 -1.57 4.96
C ILE A 246 -13.75 -2.20 4.10
N THR A 247 -14.03 -2.46 2.84
CA THR A 247 -13.10 -3.17 1.93
C THR A 247 -13.04 -2.50 0.57
N TYR A 248 -11.83 -2.39 0.01
CA TYR A 248 -11.55 -2.04 -1.38
C TYR A 248 -11.62 -3.27 -2.30
#